data_AF-A0A2P5GW36-F1
#
_entry.id   AF-A0A2P5GW36-F1
#
_cell.length_a   1.000
_cell.length_b   1.000
_cell.length_c   1.000
_cell.angle_alpha   90.00
_cell.angle_beta   90.00
_cell.angle_gamma   90.00
#
_symmetry.space_group_name_H-M   'P 1'
#
loop_
_entity.id
_entity.type
_entity.pdbx_description
1 polymer ?
#
loop_
_entity_poly.entity_id
_entity_poly.type
_entity_poly.pdbx_seq_one_letter_code
_entity_poly.pdbx_strand_id
1 'polypeptide(L)'
;MNNIMMMARLRELMVIFIHQRSIPEKAADALRFCQENIPEDQVSIGVYGEYLEIIEQVQFIADEQNHIAPDDMLSYAGEVMISILMLYERLGANIAIDDLMQHSRRFNH
;
A
#
# COMPACT_ATOMS: atom_id res chain seq x y z
N MET A 1 -6.14 12.44 -3.22
CA MET A 1 -5.92 12.30 -1.76
C MET A 1 -4.87 13.31 -1.32
N ASN A 2 -4.89 13.87 -0.09
CA ASN A 2 -3.82 14.75 0.41
C ASN A 2 -2.85 14.00 1.34
N ASN A 3 -1.66 14.55 1.58
CA ASN A 3 -0.62 13.87 2.37
C ASN A 3 -1.00 13.59 3.83
N ILE A 4 -1.84 14.41 4.45
CA ILE A 4 -2.31 14.19 5.82
C ILE A 4 -3.21 12.94 5.89
N MET A 5 -4.11 12.81 4.91
CA MET A 5 -4.96 11.63 4.77
C MET A 5 -4.12 10.38 4.51
N MET A 6 -3.09 10.48 3.66
CA MET A 6 -2.17 9.37 3.39
C MET A 6 -1.47 8.86 4.66
N MET A 7 -0.96 9.78 5.49
CA MET A 7 -0.33 9.43 6.77
C MET A 7 -1.32 8.87 7.81
N ALA A 8 -2.59 9.26 7.74
CA ALA A 8 -3.64 8.62 8.55
C ALA A 8 -3.88 7.17 8.08
N ARG A 9 -3.99 6.94 6.76
CA ARG A 9 -4.17 5.59 6.19
C ARG A 9 -3.00 4.67 6.49
N LEU A 10 -1.77 5.17 6.39
CA LEU A 10 -0.58 4.38 6.72
C LEU A 10 -0.60 3.91 8.19
N ARG A 11 -1.05 4.76 9.12
CA ARG A 11 -1.20 4.38 10.53
C ARG A 11 -2.31 3.35 10.75
N GLU A 12 -3.44 3.49 10.08
CA GLU A 12 -4.54 2.50 10.13
C GLU A 12 -4.06 1.13 9.61
N LEU A 13 -3.28 1.11 8.54
CA LEU A 13 -2.67 -0.11 8.01
C LEU A 13 -1.69 -0.74 9.01
N MET A 14 -0.84 0.06 9.68
CA MET A 14 0.05 -0.47 10.73
C MET A 14 -0.72 -1.13 11.87
N VAL A 15 -1.90 -0.62 12.21
CA VAL A 15 -2.76 -1.22 13.24
C VAL A 15 -3.23 -2.61 12.82
N ILE A 16 -3.57 -2.83 11.53
CA ILE A 16 -3.90 -4.15 11.00
C ILE A 16 -2.77 -5.14 11.25
N PHE A 17 -1.52 -4.73 11.01
CA PHE A 17 -0.35 -5.61 11.19
C PHE A 17 -0.04 -5.98 12.65
N ILE A 18 -0.45 -5.16 13.62
CA ILE A 18 -0.18 -5.39 15.06
C ILE A 18 -1.24 -6.28 15.72
N HIS A 19 -2.42 -6.44 15.14
CA HIS A 19 -3.48 -7.29 15.72
C HIS A 19 -3.04 -8.75 15.90
N GLN A 20 -3.61 -9.44 16.89
CA GLN A 20 -3.39 -10.88 17.10
C GLN A 20 -4.24 -11.72 16.14
N ARG A 21 -3.93 -11.63 14.85
CA ARG A 21 -4.52 -12.44 13.77
C ARG A 21 -3.42 -13.25 13.07
N SER A 22 -3.81 -14.30 12.34
CA SER A 22 -2.87 -15.04 11.50
C SER A 22 -2.29 -14.15 10.38
N ILE A 23 -1.16 -14.53 9.80
CA ILE A 23 -0.57 -13.78 8.68
C ILE A 23 -1.53 -13.72 7.48
N PRO A 24 -2.17 -14.82 7.04
CA PRO A 24 -3.19 -14.77 5.98
C PRO A 24 -4.34 -13.81 6.28
N GLU A 25 -4.87 -13.84 7.51
CA GLU A 25 -5.95 -12.92 7.91
C GLU A 25 -5.51 -11.45 7.84
N LYS A 26 -4.29 -11.14 8.30
CA LYS A 26 -3.72 -9.79 8.20
C LYS A 26 -3.53 -9.35 6.75
N ALA A 27 -3.08 -10.26 5.89
CA ALA A 27 -2.92 -9.98 4.48
C ALA A 27 -4.28 -9.74 3.80
N ALA A 28 -5.31 -10.51 4.13
CA ALA A 28 -6.67 -10.29 3.65
C ALA A 28 -7.22 -8.92 4.08
N ASP A 29 -7.01 -8.55 5.35
CA ASP A 29 -7.40 -7.22 5.87
C ASP A 29 -6.62 -6.10 5.15
N ALA A 30 -5.32 -6.27 4.96
CA ALA A 30 -4.47 -5.31 4.27
C ALA A 30 -4.82 -5.15 2.80
N LEU A 31 -5.11 -6.25 2.09
CA LEU A 31 -5.58 -6.24 0.71
C LEU A 31 -6.84 -5.40 0.58
N ARG A 32 -7.84 -5.70 1.42
CA ARG A 32 -9.10 -4.98 1.46
C ARG A 32 -8.86 -3.50 1.75
N PHE A 33 -8.02 -3.18 2.72
CA PHE A 33 -7.67 -1.80 3.06
C PHE A 33 -7.01 -1.05 1.89
N CYS A 34 -6.06 -1.68 1.20
CA CYS A 34 -5.40 -1.10 0.03
C CYS A 34 -6.40 -0.84 -1.11
N GLN A 35 -7.29 -1.78 -1.41
CA GLN A 35 -8.31 -1.61 -2.45
C GLN A 35 -9.33 -0.51 -2.11
N GLU A 36 -9.71 -0.38 -0.84
CA GLU A 36 -10.65 0.66 -0.38
C GLU A 36 -10.01 2.07 -0.39
N ASN A 37 -8.70 2.18 -0.16
CA ASN A 37 -8.02 3.47 0.07
C ASN A 37 -7.07 3.90 -1.05
N ILE A 38 -6.68 2.97 -1.92
CA ILE A 38 -5.93 3.21 -3.15
C ILE A 38 -6.74 2.59 -4.29
N PRO A 39 -7.80 3.29 -4.75
CA PRO A 39 -8.56 2.87 -5.91
C PRO A 39 -7.63 2.78 -7.13
N GLU A 40 -7.73 1.68 -7.86
CA GLU A 40 -6.87 1.38 -9.00
C GLU A 40 -6.86 2.49 -10.06
N ASP A 41 -8.02 3.11 -10.29
CA ASP A 41 -8.21 4.23 -11.23
C ASP A 41 -7.56 5.54 -10.78
N GLN A 42 -7.09 5.61 -9.54
CA GLN A 42 -6.41 6.78 -8.96
C GLN A 42 -4.90 6.57 -8.82
N VAL A 43 -4.38 5.41 -9.20
CA VAL A 43 -2.95 5.14 -9.20
C VAL A 43 -2.35 5.74 -10.47
N SER A 44 -1.30 6.55 -10.32
CA SER A 44 -0.60 7.13 -11.46
C SER A 44 0.09 6.04 -12.29
N ILE A 45 0.16 6.21 -13.62
CA ILE A 45 0.76 5.24 -14.55
C ILE A 45 2.19 4.85 -14.13
N GLY A 46 2.96 5.79 -13.59
CA GLY A 46 4.33 5.55 -13.13
C GLY A 46 4.47 4.66 -11.88
N VAL A 47 3.39 4.42 -11.15
CA VAL A 47 3.36 3.60 -9.92
C VAL A 47 2.45 2.36 -10.08
N TYR A 48 1.65 2.32 -11.15
CA TYR A 48 0.65 1.28 -11.37
C TYR A 48 1.23 -0.15 -11.44
N GLY A 49 2.38 -0.35 -12.08
CA GLY A 49 3.02 -1.67 -12.12
C GLY A 49 3.39 -2.20 -10.74
N GLU A 50 3.96 -1.34 -9.89
CA GLU A 50 4.34 -1.68 -8.52
C GLU A 50 3.11 -1.92 -7.65
N TYR A 51 2.05 -1.13 -7.85
CA TYR A 51 0.77 -1.35 -7.18
C TYR A 51 0.23 -2.76 -7.46
N LEU A 52 0.17 -3.16 -8.74
CA LEU A 52 -0.33 -4.48 -9.13
C LEU A 52 0.51 -5.61 -8.53
N GLU A 53 1.83 -5.51 -8.63
CA GLU A 53 2.74 -6.51 -8.08
C GLU A 53 2.51 -6.69 -6.57
N ILE A 54 2.41 -5.59 -5.82
CA ILE A 54 2.16 -5.64 -4.38
C ILE A 54 0.79 -6.28 -4.09
N ILE A 55 -0.26 -5.92 -4.82
CA ILE A 55 -1.59 -6.49 -4.63
C ILE A 55 -1.61 -8.01 -4.89
N GLU A 56 -0.93 -8.47 -5.94
CA GLU A 56 -0.78 -9.90 -6.24
C GLU A 56 -0.06 -10.64 -5.11
N GLN A 57 1.03 -10.07 -4.58
CA GLN A 57 1.78 -10.65 -3.47
C GLN A 57 0.95 -10.73 -2.18
N VAL A 58 0.17 -9.68 -1.87
CA VAL A 58 -0.73 -9.69 -0.70
C VAL A 58 -1.84 -10.73 -0.89
N GLN A 59 -2.41 -10.84 -2.09
CA GLN A 59 -3.40 -11.87 -2.40
C GLN A 59 -2.85 -13.29 -2.19
N PHE A 60 -1.62 -13.53 -2.63
CA PHE A 60 -0.93 -14.80 -2.42
C PHE A 60 -0.78 -15.13 -0.93
N ILE A 61 -0.39 -14.15 -0.10
CA ILE A 61 -0.29 -14.36 1.37
C ILE A 61 -1.66 -14.58 2.00
N ALA A 62 -2.69 -13.88 1.52
CA ALA A 62 -4.04 -13.97 2.07
C ALA A 62 -4.71 -15.33 1.81
N ASP A 63 -4.26 -16.07 0.79
CA ASP A 63 -4.81 -17.38 0.46
C ASP A 63 -4.27 -18.47 1.41
N GLU A 64 -5.13 -18.89 2.34
CA GLU A 64 -4.85 -19.96 3.30
C GLU A 64 -4.57 -21.33 2.65
N GLN A 65 -4.87 -21.50 1.36
CA GLN A 65 -4.54 -22.72 0.62
C GLN A 65 -3.08 -22.76 0.17
N ASN A 66 -2.34 -21.66 0.28
CA ASN A 66 -0.92 -21.64 -0.04
C ASN A 66 -0.11 -22.33 1.06
N HIS A 67 0.54 -23.43 0.67
CA HIS A 67 1.35 -24.24 1.58
C HIS A 67 2.78 -23.67 1.64
N ILE A 68 2.93 -22.57 2.37
CA ILE A 68 4.22 -21.93 2.64
C ILE A 68 4.69 -22.35 4.03
N ALA A 69 5.98 -22.66 4.19
CA ALA A 69 6.52 -22.95 5.50
C ALA A 69 6.39 -21.71 6.41
N PRO A 70 6.13 -21.86 7.72
CA PRO A 70 5.87 -20.71 8.61
C PRO A 70 6.98 -19.65 8.62
N ASP A 71 8.25 -20.06 8.53
CA ASP A 71 9.39 -19.13 8.52
C ASP A 71 9.46 -18.33 7.22
N ASP A 72 9.24 -19.01 6.08
CA ASP A 72 9.17 -18.37 4.76
C ASP A 72 7.99 -17.40 4.69
N MET A 73 6.84 -17.80 5.27
CA MET A 73 5.64 -16.98 5.34
C MET A 73 5.87 -15.70 6.16
N LEU A 74 6.60 -15.80 7.26
CA LEU A 74 6.95 -14.64 8.08
C LEU A 74 7.88 -13.68 7.32
N SER A 75 8.91 -14.20 6.64
CA SER A 75 9.83 -13.39 5.84
C SER A 75 9.08 -12.67 4.71
N TYR A 76 8.28 -13.43 3.95
CA TYR A 76 7.54 -12.91 2.81
C TYR A 76 6.49 -11.88 3.23
N ALA A 77 5.79 -12.10 4.35
CA ALA A 77 4.88 -11.11 4.92
C ALA A 77 5.61 -9.83 5.35
N GLY A 78 6.81 -9.94 5.92
CA GLY A 78 7.63 -8.77 6.26
C GLY A 78 8.01 -7.95 5.01
N GLU A 79 8.45 -8.61 3.95
CA GLU A 79 8.78 -7.97 2.66
C GLU A 79 7.57 -7.25 2.06
N VAL A 80 6.43 -7.93 1.99
CA VAL A 80 5.19 -7.35 1.45
C VAL A 80 4.71 -6.15 2.29
N MET A 81 4.79 -6.22 3.63
CA MET A 81 4.46 -5.08 4.47
C MET A 81 5.33 -3.86 4.16
N ILE A 82 6.64 -4.05 3.97
CA ILE A 82 7.56 -2.98 3.58
C ILE A 82 7.20 -2.42 2.21
N SER A 83 6.91 -3.28 1.24
CA SER A 83 6.52 -2.87 -0.11
C SER A 83 5.25 -2.02 -0.10
N ILE A 84 4.23 -2.38 0.70
CA ILE A 84 3.02 -1.55 0.86
C ILE A 84 3.38 -0.17 1.44
N LEU A 85 4.24 -0.10 2.46
CA LEU A 85 4.67 1.18 3.03
C LEU A 85 5.37 2.06 1.99
N MET A 86 6.25 1.49 1.18
CA MET A 86 6.95 2.19 0.10
C MET A 86 5.99 2.67 -1.00
N LEU A 87 4.96 1.91 -1.32
CA LEU A 87 3.90 2.31 -2.24
C LEU A 87 3.15 3.55 -1.74
N TYR A 88 2.74 3.57 -0.47
CA TYR A 88 2.09 4.73 0.14
C TYR A 88 3.00 5.97 0.15
N GLU A 89 4.31 5.79 0.39
CA GLU A 89 5.30 6.87 0.30
C GLU A 89 5.39 7.44 -1.11
N ARG A 90 5.51 6.58 -2.14
CA ARG A 90 5.55 7.00 -3.55
C ARG A 90 4.29 7.73 -3.99
N LEU A 91 3.12 7.23 -3.58
CA LEU A 91 1.85 7.91 -3.86
C LEU A 91 1.79 9.29 -3.20
N GLY A 92 2.28 9.43 -1.96
CA GLY A 92 2.37 10.72 -1.27
C GLY A 92 3.35 11.68 -1.95
N ALA A 93 4.49 11.18 -2.43
CA ALA A 93 5.47 11.97 -3.18
C ALA A 93 4.86 12.52 -4.48
N ASN A 94 4.12 11.70 -5.23
CA ASN A 94 3.44 12.14 -6.45
C ASN A 94 2.44 13.26 -6.17
N ILE A 95 1.62 13.13 -5.12
CA ILE A 95 0.69 14.18 -4.70
C ILE A 95 1.43 15.49 -4.39
N ALA A 96 2.55 15.42 -3.66
CA ALA A 96 3.34 16.60 -3.31
C ALA A 96 3.94 17.30 -4.54
N ILE A 97 4.44 16.51 -5.51
CA ILE A 97 4.99 17.04 -6.77
C ILE A 97 3.89 17.72 -7.59
N ASP A 98 2.73 17.10 -7.71
CA ASP A 98 1.58 17.66 -8.45
C ASP A 98 1.12 18.99 -7.82
N ASP A 99 1.01 19.04 -6.49
CA ASP A 99 0.68 20.26 -5.75
C ASP A 99 1.72 21.37 -6.03
N LEU A 100 3.02 21.04 -5.98
CA LEU A 100 4.10 21.99 -6.25
C LEU A 100 4.07 22.52 -7.70
N MET A 101 3.83 21.64 -8.67
CA MET A 101 3.69 22.03 -10.08
C MET A 101 2.49 22.94 -10.30
N GLN A 102 1.35 22.66 -9.67
CA GLN A 102 0.15 23.51 -9.76
C GLN A 102 0.39 24.89 -9.14
N HIS A 103 1.05 24.97 -7.99
CA HIS A 103 1.41 26.25 -7.38
C HIS A 103 2.36 27.04 -8.28
N SER A 104 3.39 26.39 -8.83
CA SER A 104 4.38 27.03 -9.71
C SER A 104 3.75 27.60 -10.98
N ARG A 105 2.78 26.89 -11.59
CA ARG A 105 2.01 27.39 -12.75
C ARG A 105 1.14 28.59 -12.42
N ARG A 106 0.62 28.70 -11.19
CA ARG A 106 -0.18 29.85 -10.74
C ARG A 106 0.66 31.10 -10.49
N PHE A 107 1.95 30.97 -10.15
CA PHE A 107 2.86 32.11 -9.97
C PHE A 107 3.52 32.59 -11.26
N ASN A 108 3.57 31.76 -12.29
CA ASN A 108 4.15 32.08 -13.60
C ASN A 108 3.12 32.63 -14.62
N HIS A 109 1.89 32.90 -14.19
CA HIS A 109 0.83 33.57 -14.96
C HIS A 109 0.38 34.83 -14.22
#